data_AF-A0A1H3S4E7-F1
#
_entry.id   AF-A0A1H3S4E7-F1
#
_cell.length_a   1.000
_cell.length_b   1.000
_cell.length_c   1.000
_cell.angle_alpha   90.00
_cell.angle_beta   90.00
_cell.angle_gamma   90.00
#
_symmetry.space_group_name_H-M   'P 1'
#
loop_
_entity.id
_entity.type
_entity.pdbx_description
1 polymer ?
#
loop_
_entity_poly.entity_id
_entity_poly.type
_entity_poly.pdbx_seq_one_letter_code
_entity_poly.pdbx_strand_id
1 'polypeptide(L)'
;MIVRCDRIGSSASLTVGVEYPVIESNSAPDGRGWIRIINDEGEPPIYPASLFSVVDDSAPPNWITTVRGDGAVSTAPASWGEPGFWEAFFDSDPVALNVYYDELATILEGHPDWWDKAQIHPGDRIERESIEIAMDYGQFTISGGGESDPVALVEAAIASPPSTDDGHTILVLSPHQNNFAMPIDIELWNGRPRDDRRDWEQVSEHALAVDAAGILIASPTLDEHRYALAAGDYLVEISGRGFVAIGWPGTTNPNDTWRIRLWPRLGQRLGPAKTWDGPN
;
A
#
# COMPACT_ATOMS: atom_id res chain seq x y z
N MET A 1 -11.36 -9.50 -16.57
CA MET A 1 -12.12 -8.95 -17.71
C MET A 1 -11.51 -7.61 -18.05
N ILE A 2 -11.14 -7.40 -19.32
CA ILE A 2 -10.51 -6.17 -19.82
C ILE A 2 -11.36 -5.57 -20.93
N VAL A 3 -11.50 -4.25 -20.91
CA VAL A 3 -12.18 -3.48 -21.95
C VAL A 3 -11.28 -2.39 -22.50
N ARG A 4 -11.40 -2.06 -23.78
CA ARG A 4 -10.70 -0.93 -24.41
C ARG A 4 -11.66 0.22 -24.60
N CYS A 5 -11.25 1.43 -24.20
CA CYS A 5 -12.03 2.64 -24.44
C CYS A 5 -12.00 2.99 -25.93
N ASP A 6 -13.15 2.95 -26.59
CA ASP A 6 -13.25 3.28 -28.03
C ASP A 6 -13.61 4.74 -28.26
N ARG A 7 -14.21 5.39 -27.25
CA ARG A 7 -14.69 6.77 -27.31
C ARG A 7 -14.88 7.35 -25.91
N ILE A 8 -14.72 8.67 -25.79
CA ILE A 8 -14.91 9.42 -24.55
C ILE A 8 -16.17 10.27 -24.60
N GLY A 9 -16.87 10.35 -23.47
CA GLY A 9 -17.83 11.43 -23.20
C GLY A 9 -17.10 12.73 -22.83
N SER A 10 -17.80 13.86 -22.79
CA SER A 10 -17.21 15.19 -22.58
C SER A 10 -16.57 15.45 -21.21
N SER A 11 -16.49 14.46 -20.32
CA SER A 11 -15.96 14.60 -18.95
C SER A 11 -15.40 13.30 -18.36
N ALA A 12 -14.92 12.37 -19.19
CA ALA A 12 -14.40 11.09 -18.70
C ALA A 12 -12.88 11.17 -18.49
N SER A 13 -12.40 10.78 -17.30
CA SER A 13 -10.98 10.53 -17.00
C SER A 13 -10.55 9.20 -17.63
N LEU A 14 -10.69 9.12 -18.96
CA LEU A 14 -10.37 7.97 -19.80
C LEU A 14 -9.61 8.42 -21.03
N THR A 15 -8.72 7.56 -21.50
CA THR A 15 -7.93 7.76 -22.70
C THR A 15 -8.39 6.77 -23.78
N VAL A 16 -8.81 7.30 -24.93
CA VAL A 16 -9.22 6.47 -26.08
C VAL A 16 -8.07 5.57 -26.52
N GLY A 17 -8.38 4.29 -26.77
CA GLY A 17 -7.43 3.26 -27.15
C GLY A 17 -6.75 2.57 -25.97
N VAL A 18 -6.90 3.09 -24.75
CA VAL A 18 -6.37 2.46 -23.54
C VAL A 18 -7.31 1.36 -23.05
N GLU A 19 -6.71 0.28 -22.57
CA GLU A 19 -7.39 -0.86 -21.95
C GLU A 19 -7.63 -0.58 -20.47
N TYR A 20 -8.65 -1.16 -19.86
CA TYR A 20 -9.02 -0.95 -18.46
C TYR A 20 -9.57 -2.25 -17.87
N PRO A 21 -9.26 -2.58 -16.60
CA PRO A 21 -9.83 -3.71 -15.91
C PRO A 21 -11.26 -3.37 -15.50
N VAL A 22 -12.18 -4.27 -15.84
CA VAL A 22 -13.54 -4.20 -15.31
C VAL A 22 -13.56 -4.85 -13.94
N ILE A 23 -14.09 -4.14 -12.96
CA ILE A 23 -14.18 -4.59 -11.57
C ILE A 23 -15.61 -4.93 -11.15
N GLU A 24 -16.62 -4.38 -11.84
CA GLU A 24 -18.04 -4.70 -11.67
C GLU A 24 -18.77 -4.48 -13.01
N SER A 25 -19.79 -5.30 -13.28
CA SER A 25 -20.69 -5.14 -14.42
C SER A 25 -22.15 -5.15 -13.97
N ASN A 26 -22.96 -4.25 -14.53
CA ASN A 26 -24.39 -4.13 -14.29
C ASN A 26 -25.14 -4.10 -15.63
N SER A 27 -26.27 -4.81 -15.72
CA SER A 27 -27.13 -4.83 -16.89
C SER A 27 -28.59 -4.64 -16.47
N ALA A 28 -29.27 -3.66 -17.06
CA ALA A 28 -30.71 -3.46 -16.89
C ALA A 28 -31.50 -4.41 -17.80
N PRO A 29 -32.78 -4.70 -17.46
CA PRO A 29 -33.66 -5.55 -18.28
C PRO A 29 -33.88 -5.03 -19.71
N ASP A 30 -33.70 -3.72 -19.94
CA ASP A 30 -33.86 -3.08 -21.25
C ASP A 30 -32.61 -3.18 -22.13
N GLY A 31 -31.59 -3.93 -21.68
CA GLY A 31 -30.35 -4.18 -22.42
C GLY A 31 -29.28 -3.09 -22.26
N ARG A 32 -29.52 -2.04 -21.46
CA ARG A 32 -28.47 -1.08 -21.12
C ARG A 32 -27.51 -1.70 -20.10
N GLY A 33 -26.21 -1.54 -20.37
CA GLY A 33 -25.14 -2.02 -19.52
C GLY A 33 -24.27 -0.89 -18.99
N TRP A 34 -23.79 -1.07 -17.77
CA TRP A 34 -22.79 -0.23 -17.14
C TRP A 34 -21.67 -1.09 -16.58
N ILE A 35 -20.46 -0.57 -16.62
CA ILE A 35 -19.30 -1.23 -16.04
C ILE A 35 -18.61 -0.25 -15.10
N ARG A 36 -18.07 -0.78 -14.01
CA ARG A 36 -17.12 -0.07 -13.18
C ARG A 36 -15.72 -0.49 -13.59
N ILE A 37 -14.86 0.50 -13.80
CA ILE A 37 -13.44 0.30 -14.11
C ILE A 37 -12.62 1.19 -13.19
N ILE A 38 -11.33 0.91 -13.11
CA ILE A 38 -10.35 1.82 -12.55
C ILE A 38 -9.94 2.80 -13.66
N ASN A 39 -10.21 4.09 -13.49
CA ASN A 39 -9.98 5.12 -14.51
C ASN A 39 -8.52 5.62 -14.52
N ASP A 40 -8.19 6.62 -15.36
CA ASP A 40 -6.84 7.18 -15.47
C ASP A 40 -6.34 7.87 -14.18
N GLU A 41 -7.24 8.16 -13.24
CA GLU A 41 -6.98 8.78 -11.95
C GLU A 41 -6.93 7.74 -10.80
N GLY A 42 -7.07 6.45 -11.10
CA GLY A 42 -7.12 5.38 -10.10
C GLY A 42 -8.46 5.25 -9.37
N GLU A 43 -9.47 6.00 -9.77
CA GLU A 43 -10.79 5.96 -9.16
C GLU A 43 -11.67 4.88 -9.81
N PRO A 44 -12.66 4.32 -9.07
CA PRO A 44 -13.56 3.30 -9.62
C PRO A 44 -14.97 3.83 -10.00
N PRO A 45 -15.16 4.77 -10.95
CA PRO A 45 -16.49 5.24 -11.32
C PRO A 45 -17.22 4.26 -12.27
N ILE A 46 -18.53 4.47 -12.41
CA ILE A 46 -19.38 3.72 -13.34
C ILE A 46 -19.44 4.43 -14.69
N TYR A 47 -19.26 3.68 -15.78
CA TYR A 47 -19.44 4.14 -17.16
C TYR A 47 -20.45 3.31 -17.93
N PRO A 48 -21.13 3.88 -18.95
CA PRO A 48 -21.90 3.10 -19.90
C PRO A 48 -21.00 2.10 -20.63
N ALA A 49 -21.38 0.83 -20.68
CA ALA A 49 -20.60 -0.22 -21.35
C ALA A 49 -20.39 0.07 -22.85
N SER A 50 -21.30 0.83 -23.47
CA SER A 50 -21.20 1.24 -24.87
C SER A 50 -20.03 2.18 -25.23
N LEU A 51 -19.25 2.65 -24.25
CA LEU A 51 -18.01 3.39 -24.51
C LEU A 51 -16.83 2.48 -24.83
N PHE A 52 -17.00 1.16 -24.68
CA PHE A 52 -15.89 0.21 -24.72
C PHE A 52 -16.17 -1.00 -25.62
N SER A 53 -15.08 -1.63 -26.06
CA SER A 53 -15.08 -2.97 -26.63
C SER A 53 -14.41 -3.94 -25.66
N VAL A 54 -14.93 -5.15 -25.55
CA VAL A 54 -14.32 -6.21 -24.72
C VAL A 54 -13.05 -6.72 -25.42
N VAL A 55 -11.94 -6.74 -24.67
CA VAL A 55 -10.65 -7.30 -25.11
C VAL A 55 -10.46 -8.70 -24.52
N ASP A 56 -10.86 -8.88 -23.26
CA ASP A 56 -10.80 -10.14 -22.53
C ASP A 56 -12.07 -10.29 -21.68
N ASP A 57 -12.84 -11.35 -21.91
CA ASP A 57 -14.10 -11.65 -21.23
C ASP A 57 -13.94 -12.57 -20.00
N SER A 58 -12.71 -12.90 -19.61
CA SER A 58 -12.44 -13.75 -18.45
C SER A 58 -12.90 -13.07 -17.16
N ALA A 59 -13.88 -13.68 -16.48
CA ALA A 59 -14.36 -13.18 -15.20
C ALA A 59 -13.35 -13.51 -14.08
N PRO A 60 -13.05 -12.54 -13.18
CA PRO A 60 -12.33 -12.81 -11.95
C PRO A 60 -12.96 -13.92 -11.11
N PRO A 61 -12.17 -14.73 -10.39
CA PRO A 61 -12.67 -15.90 -9.66
C PRO A 61 -13.58 -15.54 -8.47
N ASN A 62 -13.51 -14.32 -7.96
CA ASN A 62 -14.35 -13.82 -6.88
C ASN A 62 -15.68 -13.21 -7.35
N TRP A 63 -15.96 -13.18 -8.65
CA TRP A 63 -17.22 -12.65 -9.16
C TRP A 63 -18.39 -13.63 -9.00
N ILE A 64 -19.51 -13.12 -8.49
CA ILE A 64 -20.80 -13.78 -8.50
C ILE A 64 -21.78 -13.01 -9.39
N THR A 65 -22.81 -13.70 -9.88
CA THR A 65 -23.91 -13.05 -10.62
C THR A 65 -25.16 -13.03 -9.75
N THR A 66 -25.68 -11.82 -9.52
CA THR A 66 -26.89 -11.57 -8.76
C THR A 66 -27.98 -10.99 -9.66
N VAL A 67 -29.15 -11.60 -9.66
CA VAL A 67 -30.35 -11.07 -10.31
C VAL A 67 -31.19 -10.34 -9.26
N ARG A 68 -31.39 -9.04 -9.44
CA ARG A 68 -32.18 -8.19 -8.56
C ARG A 68 -33.67 -8.36 -8.86
N GLY A 69 -34.53 -7.95 -7.91
CA GLY A 69 -35.99 -8.12 -8.02
C GLY A 69 -36.64 -7.36 -9.18
N ASP A 70 -35.95 -6.36 -9.73
CA ASP A 70 -36.34 -5.60 -10.93
C ASP A 70 -35.86 -6.25 -12.25
N GLY A 71 -35.19 -7.41 -12.17
CA GLY A 71 -34.61 -8.12 -13.30
C GLY A 71 -33.24 -7.59 -13.73
N ALA A 72 -32.68 -6.59 -13.04
CA ALA A 72 -31.31 -6.15 -13.29
C ALA A 72 -30.32 -7.23 -12.87
N VAL A 73 -29.23 -7.38 -13.62
CA VAL A 73 -28.17 -8.35 -13.35
C VAL A 73 -26.91 -7.59 -12.97
N SER A 74 -26.31 -7.98 -11.85
CA SER A 74 -25.03 -7.47 -11.37
C SER A 74 -24.04 -8.61 -11.31
N THR A 75 -22.84 -8.41 -11.83
CA THR A 75 -21.72 -9.34 -11.70
C THR A 75 -20.55 -8.62 -11.08
N ALA A 76 -20.18 -9.03 -9.86
CA ALA A 76 -19.16 -8.40 -9.03
C ALA A 76 -18.78 -9.35 -7.89
N PRO A 77 -17.74 -9.02 -7.09
CA PRO A 77 -17.56 -9.63 -5.78
C PRO A 77 -18.82 -9.55 -4.93
N ALA A 78 -19.13 -10.61 -4.19
CA ALA A 78 -20.38 -10.72 -3.43
C ALA A 78 -20.52 -9.58 -2.39
N SER A 79 -19.41 -9.26 -1.74
CA SER A 79 -19.29 -8.23 -0.71
C SER A 79 -19.60 -6.82 -1.23
N TRP A 80 -19.28 -6.52 -2.49
CA TRP A 80 -19.60 -5.23 -3.11
C TRP A 80 -21.08 -5.09 -3.51
N GLY A 81 -21.79 -6.22 -3.58
CA GLY A 81 -23.22 -6.27 -3.85
C GLY A 81 -24.10 -5.96 -2.63
N GLU A 82 -23.51 -5.85 -1.43
CA GLU A 82 -24.25 -5.53 -0.21
C GLU A 82 -24.83 -4.11 -0.25
N PRO A 83 -26.07 -3.90 0.21
CA PRO A 83 -26.68 -2.57 0.24
C PRO A 83 -25.84 -1.56 1.03
N GLY A 84 -25.52 -0.42 0.43
CA GLY A 84 -24.75 0.65 1.07
C GLY A 84 -23.23 0.53 0.94
N PHE A 85 -22.71 -0.54 0.33
CA PHE A 85 -21.26 -0.76 0.21
C PHE A 85 -20.56 0.40 -0.51
N TRP A 86 -21.05 0.80 -1.68
CA TRP A 86 -20.40 1.84 -2.48
C TRP A 86 -20.49 3.22 -1.81
N GLU A 87 -21.61 3.52 -1.14
CA GLU A 87 -21.76 4.73 -0.35
C GLU A 87 -20.72 4.78 0.78
N ALA A 88 -20.59 3.70 1.55
CA ALA A 88 -19.59 3.60 2.60
C ALA A 88 -18.16 3.71 2.05
N PHE A 89 -17.87 3.07 0.92
CA PHE A 89 -16.58 3.19 0.23
C PHE A 89 -16.27 4.64 -0.16
N PHE A 90 -17.21 5.35 -0.80
CA PHE A 90 -17.02 6.75 -1.20
C PHE A 90 -16.98 7.71 -0.02
N ASP A 91 -17.61 7.37 1.11
CA ASP A 91 -17.50 8.08 2.38
C ASP A 91 -16.19 7.77 3.14
N SER A 92 -15.27 7.00 2.54
CA SER A 92 -13.99 6.58 3.14
C SER A 92 -14.15 5.76 4.42
N ASP A 93 -15.23 4.98 4.53
CA ASP A 93 -15.40 4.03 5.63
C ASP A 93 -14.27 2.98 5.60
N PRO A 94 -13.50 2.81 6.69
CA PRO A 94 -12.38 1.88 6.71
C PRO A 94 -12.78 0.43 6.38
N VAL A 95 -13.93 -0.05 6.85
CA VAL A 95 -14.34 -1.44 6.60
C VAL A 95 -14.67 -1.64 5.12
N ALA A 96 -15.40 -0.71 4.50
CA ALA A 96 -15.72 -0.75 3.08
C ALA A 96 -14.47 -0.63 2.21
N LEU A 97 -13.50 0.21 2.59
CA LEU A 97 -12.20 0.28 1.93
C LEU A 97 -11.49 -1.08 1.99
N ASN A 98 -11.38 -1.71 3.16
CA ASN A 98 -10.73 -3.03 3.30
C ASN A 98 -11.33 -4.06 2.35
N VAL A 99 -12.66 -4.17 2.36
CA VAL A 99 -13.41 -5.09 1.51
C VAL A 99 -13.24 -4.75 0.02
N TYR A 100 -13.21 -3.46 -0.34
CA TYR A 100 -12.91 -3.05 -1.71
C TYR A 100 -11.54 -3.57 -2.15
N TYR A 101 -10.50 -3.36 -1.36
CA TYR A 101 -9.16 -3.66 -1.80
C TYR A 101 -8.79 -5.16 -1.74
N ASP A 102 -9.36 -5.93 -0.82
CA ASP A 102 -9.20 -7.39 -0.79
C ASP A 102 -9.80 -8.06 -2.03
N GLU A 103 -10.98 -7.60 -2.44
CA GLU A 103 -11.65 -8.14 -3.62
C GLU A 103 -10.99 -7.63 -4.92
N LEU A 104 -10.55 -6.37 -4.93
CA LEU A 104 -9.81 -5.80 -6.05
C LEU A 104 -8.48 -6.52 -6.26
N ALA A 105 -7.78 -6.87 -5.18
CA ALA A 105 -6.55 -7.66 -5.23
C ALA A 105 -6.75 -8.95 -6.03
N THR A 106 -7.81 -9.70 -5.71
CA THR A 106 -8.17 -10.93 -6.42
C THR A 106 -8.51 -10.69 -7.89
N ILE A 107 -9.18 -9.57 -8.21
CA ILE A 107 -9.48 -9.18 -9.60
C ILE A 107 -8.20 -8.87 -10.38
N LEU A 108 -7.24 -8.20 -9.76
CA LEU A 108 -6.00 -7.74 -10.40
C LEU A 108 -4.90 -8.79 -10.42
N GLU A 109 -5.04 -9.94 -9.76
CA GLU A 109 -4.07 -11.06 -9.88
C GLU A 109 -3.85 -11.50 -11.33
N GLY A 110 -4.91 -11.46 -12.16
CA GLY A 110 -4.82 -11.75 -13.60
C GLY A 110 -4.22 -10.61 -14.44
N HIS A 111 -4.00 -9.43 -13.84
CA HIS A 111 -3.65 -8.20 -14.53
C HIS A 111 -2.58 -7.40 -13.74
N PRO A 112 -1.36 -7.93 -13.55
CA PRO A 112 -0.32 -7.34 -12.68
C PRO A 112 0.04 -5.88 -13.02
N ASP A 113 0.02 -5.51 -14.30
CA ASP A 113 0.33 -4.15 -14.77
C ASP A 113 -0.65 -3.08 -14.26
N TRP A 114 -1.81 -3.50 -13.75
CA TRP A 114 -2.83 -2.61 -13.20
C TRP A 114 -2.67 -2.32 -11.72
N TRP A 115 -1.84 -3.06 -10.99
CA TRP A 115 -1.61 -2.80 -9.57
C TRP A 115 -1.02 -1.41 -9.33
N ASP A 116 -0.03 -1.03 -10.14
CA ASP A 116 0.62 0.28 -10.05
C ASP A 116 -0.26 1.39 -10.62
N LYS A 117 -0.95 1.12 -11.73
CA LYS A 117 -1.82 2.09 -12.41
C LYS A 117 -3.09 2.39 -11.64
N ALA A 118 -3.60 1.42 -10.89
CA ALA A 118 -4.82 1.60 -10.13
C ALA A 118 -4.67 2.57 -8.97
N GLN A 119 -3.44 3.00 -8.65
CA GLN A 119 -3.14 3.88 -7.52
C GLN A 119 -3.99 3.51 -6.31
N ILE A 120 -4.03 2.21 -6.03
CA ILE A 120 -4.80 1.61 -4.96
C ILE A 120 -4.44 2.43 -3.70
N HIS A 121 -5.42 3.21 -3.24
CA HIS A 121 -5.37 4.24 -2.20
C HIS A 121 -4.52 5.49 -2.51
N PRO A 122 -5.12 6.66 -2.73
CA PRO A 122 -4.61 7.89 -2.16
C PRO A 122 -5.13 7.98 -0.73
N GLY A 123 -4.39 7.39 0.22
CA GLY A 123 -4.62 7.65 1.62
C GLY A 123 -4.36 9.11 1.95
N ASP A 124 -5.09 9.64 2.91
CA ASP A 124 -4.79 10.91 3.56
C ASP A 124 -4.06 10.66 4.87
N ARG A 125 -3.10 11.54 5.18
CA ARG A 125 -2.37 11.46 6.44
C ARG A 125 -3.29 11.86 7.59
N ILE A 126 -3.49 10.94 8.51
CA ILE A 126 -4.26 11.14 9.75
C ILE A 126 -3.41 11.90 10.76
N GLU A 127 -2.17 11.44 10.98
CA GLU A 127 -1.30 11.91 12.05
C GLU A 127 0.16 11.91 11.60
N ARG A 128 0.95 12.77 12.24
CA ARG A 128 2.41 12.79 12.14
C ARG A 128 3.02 13.09 13.50
N GLU A 129 4.02 12.30 13.87
CA GLU A 129 4.91 12.54 15.00
C GLU A 129 6.35 12.58 14.52
N SER A 130 7.14 13.51 15.05
CA SER A 130 8.58 13.59 14.77
C SER A 130 9.34 13.26 16.03
N ILE A 131 10.20 12.24 15.96
CA ILE A 131 10.99 11.75 17.08
C ILE A 131 12.48 11.76 16.72
N GLU A 132 13.32 11.59 17.72
CA GLU A 132 14.74 11.35 17.57
C GLU A 132 15.10 10.13 18.43
N ILE A 133 15.77 9.15 17.84
CA ILE A 133 16.33 8.01 18.57
C ILE A 133 17.82 7.89 18.25
N ALA A 134 18.63 7.48 19.21
CA ALA A 134 20.03 7.19 18.93
C ALA A 134 20.19 5.85 18.19
N MET A 135 20.76 5.90 16.99
CA MET A 135 21.16 4.71 16.24
C MET A 135 22.36 4.03 16.91
N ASP A 136 22.33 2.71 17.01
CA ASP A 136 23.42 1.85 17.46
C ASP A 136 23.57 0.69 16.48
N TYR A 137 24.81 0.24 16.27
CA TYR A 137 25.11 -0.83 15.31
C TYR A 137 24.54 -0.63 13.88
N GLY A 138 24.25 0.62 13.50
CA GLY A 138 23.72 0.95 12.18
C GLY A 138 22.42 0.21 11.84
N GLN A 139 21.58 -0.07 12.84
CA GLN A 139 20.30 -0.73 12.65
C GLN A 139 19.25 -0.24 13.65
N PHE A 140 17.98 -0.36 13.29
CA PHE A 140 16.86 -0.16 14.20
C PHE A 140 15.71 -1.11 13.84
N THR A 141 14.78 -1.30 14.77
CA THR A 141 13.63 -2.17 14.61
C THR A 141 12.33 -1.42 14.80
N ILE A 142 11.27 -1.97 14.20
CA ILE A 142 9.88 -1.57 14.39
C ILE A 142 9.12 -2.84 14.74
N SER A 143 8.67 -2.96 15.99
CA SER A 143 7.94 -4.14 16.47
C SER A 143 6.49 -3.79 16.75
N GLY A 144 5.56 -4.60 16.26
CA GLY A 144 4.14 -4.54 16.60
C GLY A 144 3.76 -5.41 17.81
N GLY A 145 4.76 -5.97 18.50
CA GLY A 145 4.57 -6.98 19.55
C GLY A 145 4.79 -8.41 19.02
N GLY A 146 4.49 -9.40 19.85
CA GLY A 146 4.77 -10.81 19.54
C GLY A 146 6.20 -11.26 19.86
N GLU A 147 6.49 -12.52 19.56
CA GLU A 147 7.84 -13.09 19.70
C GLU A 147 8.61 -12.93 18.38
N SER A 148 9.90 -12.61 18.49
CA SER A 148 10.81 -12.44 17.36
C SER A 148 12.19 -12.98 17.72
N ASP A 149 12.95 -13.45 16.72
CA ASP A 149 14.36 -13.84 16.84
C ASP A 149 15.26 -12.73 16.26
N PRO A 150 15.85 -11.86 17.12
CA PRO A 150 16.64 -10.74 16.64
C PRO A 150 17.88 -11.16 15.86
N VAL A 151 18.47 -12.33 16.18
CA VAL A 151 19.69 -12.79 15.50
C VAL A 151 19.36 -13.21 14.07
N ALA A 152 18.30 -14.00 13.90
CA ALA A 152 17.84 -14.42 12.59
C ALA A 152 17.43 -13.22 11.71
N LEU A 153 16.76 -12.22 12.30
CA LEU A 153 16.40 -10.98 11.59
C LEU A 153 17.64 -10.20 11.13
N VAL A 154 18.65 -10.04 11.98
CA VAL A 154 19.89 -9.36 11.57
C VAL A 154 20.58 -10.10 10.41
N GLU A 155 20.72 -11.42 10.52
CA GLU A 155 21.34 -12.25 9.48
C GLU A 155 20.59 -12.15 8.14
N ALA A 156 19.25 -12.21 8.19
CA ALA A 156 18.40 -12.09 7.01
C ALA A 156 18.48 -10.70 6.37
N ALA A 157 18.48 -9.62 7.16
CA ALA A 157 18.61 -8.26 6.62
C ALA A 157 19.97 -8.04 5.96
N ILE A 158 21.06 -8.57 6.53
CA ILE A 158 22.40 -8.48 5.93
C ILE A 158 22.44 -9.25 4.61
N ALA A 159 21.79 -10.41 4.54
CA ALA A 159 21.72 -11.22 3.33
C ALA A 159 20.86 -10.58 2.23
N SER A 160 19.85 -9.79 2.60
CA SER A 160 18.90 -9.14 1.68
C SER A 160 18.59 -7.70 2.13
N PRO A 161 19.52 -6.75 1.98
CA PRO A 161 19.31 -5.37 2.37
C PRO A 161 18.16 -4.73 1.54
N PRO A 162 17.49 -3.71 2.07
CA PRO A 162 17.90 -2.90 3.22
C PRO A 162 17.26 -3.29 4.55
N SER A 163 16.33 -4.24 4.55
CA SER A 163 15.55 -4.63 5.72
C SER A 163 14.92 -5.99 5.53
N THR A 164 14.50 -6.60 6.63
CA THR A 164 13.74 -7.84 6.66
C THR A 164 12.67 -7.77 7.74
N ASP A 165 11.71 -8.68 7.71
CA ASP A 165 10.72 -8.85 8.77
C ASP A 165 10.41 -10.32 9.04
N ASP A 166 9.74 -10.58 10.16
CA ASP A 166 9.11 -11.87 10.51
C ASP A 166 7.59 -11.74 10.69
N GLY A 167 6.99 -10.64 10.19
CA GLY A 167 5.59 -10.27 10.38
C GLY A 167 5.26 -9.58 11.72
N HIS A 168 6.15 -9.66 12.71
CA HIS A 168 5.98 -9.08 14.05
C HIS A 168 6.99 -7.97 14.35
N THR A 169 8.19 -8.11 13.79
CA THR A 169 9.27 -7.14 13.90
C THR A 169 9.93 -6.95 12.55
N ILE A 170 10.09 -5.69 12.17
CA ILE A 170 10.86 -5.26 11.02
C ILE A 170 12.23 -4.82 11.52
N LEU A 171 13.30 -5.28 10.87
CA LEU A 171 14.66 -4.81 11.11
C LEU A 171 15.15 -4.05 9.89
N VAL A 172 15.68 -2.84 10.12
CA VAL A 172 16.15 -1.92 9.09
C VAL A 172 17.65 -1.68 9.27
N LEU A 173 18.40 -1.81 8.17
CA LEU A 173 19.82 -1.47 8.11
C LEU A 173 20.00 -0.03 7.63
N SER A 174 20.82 0.71 8.35
CA SER A 174 21.33 2.01 7.92
C SER A 174 22.61 1.82 7.11
N PRO A 175 22.76 2.51 5.96
CA PRO A 175 24.05 2.54 5.26
C PRO A 175 25.20 3.10 6.12
N HIS A 176 24.88 4.04 7.02
CA HIS A 176 25.84 4.55 8.00
C HIS A 176 25.92 3.65 9.24
N GLN A 177 27.12 3.16 9.54
CA GLN A 177 27.44 2.20 10.59
C GLN A 177 28.17 2.88 11.75
N ASN A 178 27.46 3.77 12.43
CA ASN A 178 27.94 4.51 13.60
C ASN A 178 26.80 4.96 14.50
N ASN A 179 27.16 5.45 15.67
CA ASN A 179 26.17 5.94 16.62
C ASN A 179 25.94 7.43 16.40
N PHE A 180 24.68 7.79 16.14
CA PHE A 180 24.25 9.16 15.92
C PHE A 180 22.74 9.28 16.20
N ALA A 181 22.31 10.50 16.48
CA ALA A 181 20.90 10.82 16.60
C ALA A 181 20.21 10.70 15.23
N MET A 182 19.15 9.91 15.17
CA MET A 182 18.39 9.66 13.95
C MET A 182 17.00 10.30 14.09
N PRO A 183 16.72 11.40 13.36
CA PRO A 183 15.38 11.94 13.27
C PRO A 183 14.49 11.01 12.43
N ILE A 184 13.34 10.64 12.98
CA ILE A 184 12.32 9.82 12.32
C ILE A 184 11.00 10.58 12.32
N ASP A 185 10.39 10.73 11.15
CA ASP A 185 8.98 11.09 11.03
C ASP A 185 8.11 9.81 10.98
N ILE A 186 7.20 9.66 11.93
CA ILE A 186 6.18 8.61 11.92
C ILE A 186 4.89 9.22 11.38
N GLU A 187 4.29 8.60 10.38
CA GLU A 187 3.04 9.07 9.79
C GLU A 187 2.01 7.93 9.73
N LEU A 188 0.82 8.19 10.27
CA LEU A 188 -0.32 7.29 10.16
C LEU A 188 -1.24 7.78 9.02
N TRP A 189 -1.63 6.86 8.15
CA TRP A 189 -2.48 7.11 7.01
C TRP A 189 -3.69 6.17 7.02
N ASN A 190 -4.83 6.63 6.49
CA ASN A 190 -6.04 5.80 6.35
C ASN A 190 -5.98 4.85 5.13
N GLY A 191 -4.92 4.91 4.34
CA GLY A 191 -4.66 4.08 3.16
C GLY A 191 -3.23 4.29 2.67
N ARG A 192 -2.82 3.57 1.61
CA ARG A 192 -1.48 3.73 1.02
C ARG A 192 -1.24 5.20 0.64
N PRO A 193 -0.13 5.83 1.04
CA PRO A 193 0.20 7.19 0.63
C PRO A 193 0.49 7.29 -0.87
N ARG A 194 0.41 8.50 -1.44
CA ARG A 194 0.94 8.76 -2.78
C ARG A 194 2.44 8.43 -2.84
N ASP A 195 2.84 7.80 -3.94
CA ASP A 195 4.23 7.42 -4.20
C ASP A 195 5.13 8.66 -4.32
N ASP A 196 6.16 8.71 -3.48
CA ASP A 196 7.26 9.68 -3.51
C ASP A 196 8.63 8.99 -3.44
N ARG A 197 8.72 7.68 -3.73
CA ARG A 197 9.94 6.85 -3.58
C ARG A 197 11.15 7.35 -4.38
N ARG A 198 10.93 8.24 -5.35
CA ARG A 198 11.99 8.91 -6.11
C ARG A 198 12.79 9.91 -5.26
N ASP A 199 12.19 10.44 -4.20
CA ASP A 199 12.77 11.44 -3.31
C ASP A 199 13.59 10.83 -2.15
N TRP A 200 13.69 9.50 -2.13
CA TRP A 200 14.31 8.70 -1.08
C TRP A 200 15.38 7.78 -1.65
N GLU A 201 16.51 7.62 -0.97
CA GLU A 201 17.63 6.81 -1.45
C GLU A 201 17.40 5.33 -1.13
N GLN A 202 16.81 5.05 0.03
CA GLN A 202 16.44 3.72 0.49
C GLN A 202 14.95 3.67 0.83
N VAL A 203 14.24 2.64 0.35
CA VAL A 203 12.84 2.41 0.68
C VAL A 203 12.55 0.91 0.78
N SER A 204 11.81 0.50 1.81
CA SER A 204 11.29 -0.86 1.93
C SER A 204 9.87 -0.86 2.47
N GLU A 205 9.12 -1.92 2.15
CA GLU A 205 7.76 -2.12 2.63
C GLU A 205 7.62 -3.49 3.26
N HIS A 206 6.91 -3.54 4.39
CA HIS A 206 6.71 -4.76 5.17
C HIS A 206 5.27 -4.84 5.66
N ALA A 207 4.81 -6.06 5.92
CA ALA A 207 3.60 -6.27 6.71
C ALA A 207 3.96 -6.35 8.18
N LEU A 208 3.13 -5.76 9.04
CA LEU A 208 3.33 -5.77 10.48
C LEU A 208 2.01 -6.02 11.19
N ALA A 209 1.97 -7.10 11.97
CA ALA A 209 0.89 -7.35 12.92
C ALA A 209 1.14 -6.53 14.19
N VAL A 210 0.17 -5.70 14.58
CA VAL A 210 0.25 -4.77 15.71
C VAL A 210 -0.73 -5.19 16.81
N ASP A 211 -0.22 -5.34 18.03
CA ASP A 211 -1.02 -5.65 19.21
C ASP A 211 -1.59 -4.38 19.89
N ALA A 212 -2.24 -4.55 21.05
CA ALA A 212 -2.88 -3.45 21.77
C ALA A 212 -1.90 -2.40 22.33
N ALA A 213 -0.59 -2.68 22.37
CA ALA A 213 0.45 -1.79 22.88
C ALA A 213 1.03 -0.85 21.79
N GLY A 214 0.52 -0.92 20.56
CA GLY A 214 1.00 -0.14 19.42
C GLY A 214 2.33 -0.65 18.88
N ILE A 215 3.13 0.25 18.30
CA ILE A 215 4.47 -0.11 17.80
C ILE A 215 5.57 0.39 18.74
N LEU A 216 6.66 -0.38 18.81
CA LEU A 216 7.90 -0.02 19.47
C LEU A 216 8.98 0.18 18.41
N ILE A 217 9.53 1.38 18.30
CA ILE A 217 10.69 1.69 17.49
C ILE A 217 11.89 1.68 18.41
N ALA A 218 12.87 0.84 18.14
CA ALA A 218 14.03 0.71 19.02
C ALA A 218 15.31 0.57 18.22
N SER A 219 16.39 1.09 18.80
CA SER A 219 17.74 0.83 18.35
C SER A 219 18.46 0.04 19.45
N PRO A 220 19.33 -0.93 19.13
CA PRO A 220 20.01 -1.72 20.15
C PRO A 220 20.65 -0.84 21.25
N THR A 221 20.43 -1.21 22.51
CA THR A 221 21.14 -0.67 23.69
C THR A 221 21.01 0.81 24.03
N LEU A 222 20.39 1.64 23.19
CA LEU A 222 20.34 3.10 23.38
C LEU A 222 18.95 3.61 23.74
N ASP A 223 18.05 3.67 22.77
CA ASP A 223 16.75 4.33 22.89
C ASP A 223 15.62 3.47 22.32
N GLU A 224 14.45 3.64 22.92
CA GLU A 224 13.18 3.11 22.43
C GLU A 224 12.11 4.19 22.46
N HIS A 225 11.22 4.15 21.48
CA HIS A 225 10.06 5.02 21.37
C HIS A 225 8.82 4.20 21.09
N ARG A 226 7.78 4.41 21.89
CA ARG A 226 6.48 3.74 21.71
C ARG A 226 5.49 4.69 21.06
N TYR A 227 4.97 4.29 19.91
CA TYR A 227 3.93 5.01 19.20
C TYR A 227 2.59 4.29 19.39
N ALA A 228 1.61 5.02 19.92
CA ALA A 228 0.27 4.46 20.16
C ALA A 228 -0.43 4.20 18.82
N LEU A 229 -0.80 2.95 18.58
CA LEU A 229 -1.49 2.52 17.37
C LEU A 229 -2.53 1.47 17.73
N ALA A 230 -3.67 1.50 17.05
CA ALA A 230 -4.71 0.49 17.24
C ALA A 230 -4.21 -0.88 16.76
N ALA A 231 -4.56 -1.94 17.48
CA ALA A 231 -4.23 -3.30 17.07
C ALA A 231 -4.83 -3.62 15.69
N GLY A 232 -4.09 -4.38 14.87
CA GLY A 232 -4.48 -4.74 13.52
C GLY A 232 -3.29 -5.06 12.63
N ASP A 233 -3.56 -5.35 11.36
CA ASP A 233 -2.53 -5.61 10.35
C ASP A 233 -2.26 -4.34 9.54
N TYR A 234 -0.99 -3.95 9.46
CA TYR A 234 -0.55 -2.74 8.78
C TYR A 234 0.47 -3.08 7.69
N LEU A 235 0.50 -2.23 6.67
CA LEU A 235 1.68 -2.06 5.84
C LEU A 235 2.51 -0.92 6.42
N VAL A 236 3.83 -1.13 6.42
CA VAL A 236 4.82 -0.20 6.93
C VAL A 236 5.81 0.08 5.81
N GLU A 237 5.90 1.33 5.38
CA GLU A 237 6.97 1.79 4.50
C GLU A 237 8.02 2.54 5.30
N ILE A 238 9.27 2.12 5.16
CA ILE A 238 10.42 2.77 5.76
C ILE A 238 11.23 3.42 4.65
N SER A 239 11.43 4.73 4.75
CA SER A 239 12.22 5.51 3.81
C SER A 239 13.40 6.17 4.51
N GLY A 240 14.59 6.12 3.91
CA GLY A 240 15.81 6.74 4.40
C GLY A 240 16.52 7.53 3.31
N ARG A 241 17.13 8.65 3.68
CA ARG A 241 17.93 9.50 2.77
C ARG A 241 18.93 10.37 3.54
N GLY A 242 19.84 10.99 2.79
CA GLY A 242 20.93 11.81 3.32
C GLY A 242 22.22 11.01 3.46
N PHE A 243 22.30 9.84 2.82
CA PHE A 243 23.44 8.96 2.94
C PHE A 243 24.63 9.48 2.14
N VAL A 244 25.81 9.49 2.76
CA VAL A 244 27.04 10.06 2.17
C VAL A 244 28.15 9.04 2.03
N ALA A 245 28.13 7.96 2.82
CA ALA A 245 29.05 6.83 2.70
C ALA A 245 28.39 5.51 3.12
N ILE A 246 28.95 4.39 2.67
CA ILE A 246 28.70 3.10 3.32
C ILE A 246 29.69 2.97 4.49
N GLY A 247 29.19 2.67 5.69
CA GLY A 247 30.01 2.59 6.89
C GLY A 247 30.11 3.94 7.61
N TRP A 248 31.31 4.44 7.86
CA TRP A 248 31.50 5.69 8.61
C TRP A 248 31.30 6.94 7.73
N PRO A 249 30.33 7.83 8.02
CA PRO A 249 30.11 9.07 7.27
C PRO A 249 31.14 10.19 7.50
N GLY A 250 32.12 9.99 8.39
CA GLY A 250 33.06 11.06 8.76
C GLY A 250 32.58 11.99 9.87
N THR A 251 31.33 11.83 10.33
CA THR A 251 30.68 12.72 11.31
C THR A 251 29.62 11.96 12.13
N THR A 252 29.33 12.42 13.35
CA THR A 252 28.19 11.91 14.14
C THR A 252 26.89 12.68 13.85
N ASN A 253 26.88 13.52 12.81
CA ASN A 253 25.68 14.21 12.33
C ASN A 253 25.63 14.17 10.79
N PRO A 254 25.36 12.98 10.19
CA PRO A 254 25.40 12.80 8.74
C PRO A 254 24.22 13.44 7.99
N ASN A 255 23.22 13.97 8.71
CA ASN A 255 21.95 14.49 8.19
C ASN A 255 21.01 13.43 7.61
N ASP A 256 21.20 12.18 8.01
CA ASP A 256 20.25 11.12 7.73
C ASP A 256 18.86 11.52 8.24
N THR A 257 17.85 11.32 7.42
CA THR A 257 16.46 11.48 7.81
C THR A 257 15.71 10.23 7.43
N TRP A 258 14.84 9.79 8.33
CA TRP A 258 14.04 8.60 8.15
C TRP A 258 12.57 8.92 8.27
N ARG A 259 11.75 8.14 7.60
CA ARG A 259 10.29 8.22 7.68
C ARG A 259 9.70 6.82 7.73
N ILE A 260 8.76 6.64 8.64
CA ILE A 260 7.93 5.45 8.78
C ILE A 260 6.50 5.85 8.44
N ARG A 261 5.94 5.27 7.39
CA ARG A 261 4.52 5.45 7.03
C ARG A 261 3.76 4.16 7.31
N LEU A 262 2.67 4.28 8.06
CA LEU A 262 1.82 3.18 8.50
C LEU A 262 0.42 3.36 7.89
N TRP A 263 -0.14 2.29 7.33
CA TRP A 263 -1.54 2.25 6.93
C TRP A 263 -2.11 0.84 7.03
N PRO A 264 -3.44 0.68 7.18
CA PRO A 264 -4.06 -0.63 7.24
C PRO A 264 -3.70 -1.50 6.02
N ARG A 265 -3.42 -2.79 6.26
CA ARG A 265 -3.14 -3.77 5.20
C ARG A 265 -4.44 -4.35 4.63
N LEU A 266 -4.77 -3.91 3.41
CA LEU A 266 -6.02 -4.16 2.69
C LEU A 266 -5.71 -4.87 1.37
N GLY A 267 -5.16 -6.09 1.45
CA GLY A 267 -4.83 -6.90 0.26
C GLY A 267 -3.73 -6.35 -0.64
N GLN A 268 -3.07 -5.23 -0.30
CA GLN A 268 -2.07 -4.62 -1.19
C GLN A 268 -0.77 -5.43 -1.21
N ARG A 269 -0.12 -5.47 -2.38
CA ARG A 269 1.24 -6.00 -2.52
C ARG A 269 2.26 -5.03 -1.90
N LEU A 270 3.36 -5.59 -1.42
CA LEU A 270 4.51 -4.82 -0.99
C LEU A 270 5.24 -4.25 -2.20
N GLY A 271 5.63 -2.97 -2.12
CA GLY A 271 6.51 -2.34 -3.09
C GLY A 271 7.91 -2.95 -3.05
N PRO A 272 8.61 -3.05 -4.19
CA PRO A 272 9.96 -3.60 -4.24
C PRO A 272 10.95 -2.74 -3.46
N ALA A 273 11.84 -3.36 -2.71
CA ALA A 273 12.87 -2.65 -1.97
C ALA A 273 13.79 -1.84 -2.91
N LYS A 274 14.13 -0.63 -2.48
CA LYS A 274 15.14 0.23 -3.06
C LYS A 274 16.27 0.35 -2.05
N THR A 275 17.46 -0.10 -2.43
CA THR A 275 18.65 -0.02 -1.59
C THR A 275 19.57 1.07 -2.13
N TRP A 276 20.22 1.81 -1.24
CA TRP A 276 21.25 2.75 -1.64
C TRP A 276 22.60 2.03 -1.73
N ASP A 277 23.20 2.00 -2.92
CA ASP A 277 24.42 1.25 -3.21
C ASP A 277 25.72 2.05 -2.95
N GLY A 278 25.61 3.22 -2.31
CA GLY A 278 26.72 4.13 -2.06
C GLY A 278 26.76 5.35 -2.99
N PRO A 279 27.74 6.25 -2.81
CA PRO A 279 27.92 7.39 -3.68
C PRO A 279 28.33 6.95 -5.10
N ASN A 280 27.71 7.55 -6.11
CA ASN A 280 28.08 7.39 -7.52
C ASN A 280 29.45 8.00 -7.85
#